data_AF-A0A3P7DKG5-F1
#
_entry.id   AF-A0A3P7DKG5-F1
#
_cell.length_a   1.000
_cell.length_b   1.000
_cell.length_c   1.000
_cell.angle_alpha   90.00
_cell.angle_beta   90.00
_cell.angle_gamma   90.00
#
_symmetry.space_group_name_H-M   'P 1'
#
loop_
_entity.id
_entity.type
_entity.pdbx_description
1 polymer ?
#
loop_
_entity_poly.entity_id
_entity_poly.type
_entity_poly.pdbx_seq_one_letter_code
_entity_poly.pdbx_strand_id
1 'polypeptide(L)'
;MIHATCAEYGKLFELSQAIQAEIPEKAIENTEEVYGFRYRNGRDLSGFIDGTENPADPDERREVAVSKATGGSYVVTQRWLHDFNTIKKQLGLSDAEANEKRMVRHSMPYGSVTGEAGLFFIGYSSTPRTLDWMLDRMTGSTPDKTHDSLFNFTKPLTGTFFYVPSQAELRAIFSKCSKY
;
A
#
# COMPACT_ATOMS: atom_id res chain seq x y z
N MET A 1 1.42 2.52 -11.78
CA MET A 1 0.92 2.97 -10.46
C MET A 1 1.36 4.40 -10.25
N ILE A 2 0.44 5.27 -9.85
CA ILE A 2 0.75 6.60 -9.30
C ILE A 2 0.32 6.55 -7.84
N HIS A 3 1.24 6.84 -6.93
CA HIS A 3 0.94 6.99 -5.50
C HIS A 3 1.33 8.39 -5.09
N ALA A 4 0.36 9.18 -4.64
CA ALA A 4 0.53 10.57 -4.26
C ALA A 4 -0.14 10.82 -2.91
N THR A 5 0.47 11.71 -2.11
CA THR A 5 -0.07 12.13 -0.82
C THR A 5 -0.08 13.65 -0.77
N CYS A 6 -1.14 14.22 -0.20
CA CYS A 6 -1.27 15.65 0.01
C CYS A 6 -2.12 15.91 1.24
N ALA A 7 -1.92 17.06 1.89
CA ALA A 7 -2.80 17.51 2.97
C ALA A 7 -4.19 17.95 2.45
N GLU A 8 -4.27 18.30 1.16
CA GLU A 8 -5.49 18.80 0.52
C GLU A 8 -5.92 17.85 -0.60
N TYR A 9 -7.14 17.32 -0.48
CA TYR A 9 -7.71 16.39 -1.45
C TYR A 9 -7.78 16.98 -2.86
N GLY A 10 -8.20 18.25 -2.99
CA GLY A 10 -8.37 18.90 -4.29
C GLY A 10 -7.08 18.90 -5.13
N LYS A 11 -5.92 19.03 -4.48
CA LYS A 11 -4.61 18.98 -5.15
C LYS A 11 -4.27 17.59 -5.70
N LEU A 12 -4.72 16.52 -5.03
CA LEU A 12 -4.57 15.16 -5.55
C LEU A 12 -5.44 14.96 -6.78
N PHE A 13 -6.67 15.45 -6.75
CA PHE A 13 -7.59 15.38 -7.87
C PHE A 13 -7.06 16.15 -9.10
N GLU A 14 -6.57 17.38 -8.90
CA GLU A 14 -5.94 18.18 -9.96
C GLU A 14 -4.69 17.49 -10.52
N LEU A 15 -3.85 16.90 -9.67
CA LEU A 15 -2.69 16.12 -10.11
C LEU A 15 -3.11 14.91 -10.96
N SER A 16 -4.12 14.15 -10.53
CA SER A 16 -4.65 13.02 -11.28
C SER A 16 -5.18 13.46 -12.65
N GLN A 17 -5.93 14.56 -12.72
CA GLN A 17 -6.40 15.12 -14.00
C GLN A 17 -5.24 15.49 -14.91
N ALA A 18 -4.23 16.20 -14.39
CA ALA A 18 -3.07 16.62 -15.17
C ALA A 18 -2.31 15.40 -15.73
N ILE A 19 -2.11 14.35 -14.94
CA ILE A 19 -1.44 13.14 -15.42
C ILE A 19 -2.29 12.42 -16.47
N GLN A 20 -3.59 12.28 -16.24
CA GLN A 20 -4.50 11.61 -17.18
C GLN A 20 -4.56 12.32 -18.54
N ALA A 21 -4.50 13.66 -18.55
CA ALA A 21 -4.52 14.46 -19.77
C ALA A 21 -3.26 14.26 -20.65
N GLU A 22 -2.13 13.89 -20.05
CA GLU A 22 -0.87 13.63 -20.77
C GLU A 22 -0.75 12.19 -21.30
N ILE A 23 -1.64 11.28 -20.87
CA ILE A 23 -1.60 9.89 -21.30
C ILE A 23 -2.41 9.72 -22.60
N PRO A 24 -1.84 9.15 -23.69
CA PRO A 24 -2.57 8.94 -24.93
C PRO A 24 -3.84 8.11 -24.75
N GLU A 25 -4.91 8.43 -25.50
CA GLU A 25 -6.28 7.88 -25.39
C GLU A 25 -6.39 6.34 -25.49
N LYS A 26 -5.33 5.65 -25.94
CA LYS A 26 -5.27 4.19 -26.08
C LYS A 26 -4.12 3.53 -25.32
N ALA A 27 -3.38 4.30 -24.52
CA ALA A 27 -2.27 3.79 -23.72
C ALA A 27 -2.74 3.16 -22.39
N ILE A 28 -4.00 3.38 -22.00
CA ILE A 28 -4.60 2.82 -20.79
C ILE A 28 -5.77 1.92 -21.17
N GLU A 29 -5.73 0.68 -20.70
CA GLU A 29 -6.86 -0.26 -20.84
C GLU A 29 -7.86 -0.07 -19.68
N ASN A 30 -7.36 0.02 -18.44
CA ASN A 30 -8.18 0.14 -17.24
C ASN A 30 -7.50 1.06 -16.20
N THR A 31 -8.32 1.77 -15.43
CA THR A 31 -7.88 2.62 -14.31
C THR A 31 -8.63 2.23 -13.04
N GLU A 32 -7.90 2.06 -11.94
CA GLU A 32 -8.45 2.03 -10.59
C GLU A 32 -7.98 3.28 -9.85
N GLU A 33 -8.90 4.02 -9.25
CA GLU A 33 -8.61 5.21 -8.47
C GLU A 33 -9.14 5.03 -7.05
N VAL A 34 -8.24 5.14 -6.07
CA VAL A 34 -8.56 4.98 -4.65
C VAL A 34 -8.06 6.18 -3.89
N TYR A 35 -8.99 6.95 -3.32
CA TYR A 35 -8.66 8.06 -2.45
C TYR A 35 -8.70 7.61 -0.99
N GLY A 36 -7.51 7.57 -0.39
CA GLY A 36 -7.35 7.32 1.03
C GLY A 36 -7.55 8.56 1.87
N PHE A 37 -7.95 8.39 3.13
CA PHE A 37 -8.04 9.47 4.10
C PHE A 37 -7.43 9.08 5.44
N ARG A 38 -6.86 10.07 6.15
CA ARG A 38 -6.43 9.86 7.53
C ARG A 38 -7.66 9.73 8.42
N TYR A 39 -7.76 8.62 9.14
CA TYR A 39 -8.80 8.40 10.12
C TYR A 39 -8.19 8.43 11.53
N ARG A 40 -8.85 9.15 12.45
CA ARG A 40 -8.55 9.21 13.90
C ARG A 40 -7.09 8.96 14.29
N ASN A 41 -6.26 9.98 14.47
CA ASN A 41 -4.88 9.84 14.99
C ASN A 41 -4.06 8.68 14.36
N GLY A 42 -4.28 8.34 13.09
CA GLY A 42 -3.55 7.28 12.38
C GLY A 42 -4.14 5.87 12.53
N ARG A 43 -5.44 5.75 12.79
CA ARG A 43 -6.11 4.44 12.88
C ARG A 43 -6.68 4.01 11.53
N ASP A 44 -6.77 2.70 11.37
CA ASP A 44 -7.62 2.06 10.36
C ASP A 44 -9.11 2.12 10.79
N LEU A 45 -10.04 1.84 9.86
CA LEU A 45 -11.48 1.78 10.10
C LEU A 45 -11.90 0.62 11.02
N SER A 46 -11.06 -0.39 11.21
CA SER A 46 -11.19 -1.37 12.28
C SER A 46 -11.02 -0.77 13.68
N GLY A 47 -10.35 0.37 13.77
CA GLY A 47 -9.97 1.03 15.02
C GLY A 47 -8.55 0.75 15.49
N PHE A 48 -7.81 -0.18 14.87
CA PHE A 48 -6.39 -0.41 15.19
C PHE A 48 -5.51 0.73 14.69
N ILE A 49 -4.40 1.02 15.38
CA ILE A 49 -3.41 1.97 14.87
C ILE A 49 -2.65 1.27 13.74
N ASP A 50 -2.74 1.81 12.53
CA ASP A 50 -2.00 1.30 11.39
C ASP A 50 -0.67 2.07 11.28
N GLY A 51 0.43 1.33 11.22
CA GLY A 51 1.77 1.92 11.11
C GLY A 51 2.55 2.11 12.41
N THR A 52 2.12 1.55 13.55
CA THR A 52 2.90 1.59 14.81
C THR A 52 4.35 1.12 14.63
N GLU A 53 4.53 0.00 13.91
CA GLU A 53 5.85 -0.59 13.61
C GLU A 53 6.51 -0.04 12.34
N ASN A 54 5.94 0.99 11.70
CA ASN A 54 6.62 1.60 10.56
C ASN A 54 7.91 2.27 11.02
N PRO A 55 9.03 2.12 10.28
CA PRO A 55 10.23 2.91 10.51
C PRO A 55 9.89 4.41 10.61
N ALA A 56 10.24 5.01 11.75
CA ALA A 56 9.98 6.42 12.03
C ALA A 56 11.10 7.32 11.48
N ASP A 57 12.33 6.83 11.57
CA ASP A 57 13.52 7.54 11.10
C ASP A 57 13.61 7.53 9.55
N PRO A 58 13.90 8.67 8.90
CA PRO A 58 14.01 8.74 7.44
C PRO A 58 15.12 7.89 6.83
N ASP A 59 16.27 7.75 7.50
CA ASP A 59 17.38 6.94 6.99
C ASP A 59 17.07 5.45 7.13
N GLU A 60 16.45 5.06 8.24
CA GLU A 60 15.94 3.70 8.43
C GLU A 60 14.86 3.34 7.39
N ARG A 61 13.92 4.26 7.14
CA ARG A 61 12.93 4.11 6.06
C ARG A 61 13.61 3.85 4.72
N ARG A 62 14.66 4.60 4.42
CA ARG A 62 15.41 4.46 3.17
C ARG A 62 16.12 3.12 3.12
N GLU A 63 16.75 2.67 4.19
CA GLU A 63 17.39 1.35 4.24
C GLU A 63 16.40 0.20 4.02
N VAL A 64 15.22 0.31 4.66
CA VAL A 64 14.17 -0.70 4.57
C VAL A 64 13.55 -0.74 3.17
N ALA A 65 13.29 0.43 2.56
CA ALA A 65 12.52 0.53 1.32
C ALA A 65 13.38 0.55 0.03
N VAL A 66 14.64 0.99 0.09
CA VAL A 66 15.43 1.24 -1.13
C VAL A 66 16.42 0.11 -1.40
N SER A 67 16.33 -0.48 -2.58
CA SER A 67 17.28 -1.45 -3.09
C SER A 67 18.67 -0.83 -3.23
N LYS A 68 19.68 -1.40 -2.56
CA LYS A 68 21.08 -0.97 -2.70
C LYS A 68 21.62 -1.21 -4.12
N ALA A 69 21.05 -2.16 -4.85
CA ALA A 69 21.50 -2.53 -6.19
C ALA A 69 21.01 -1.56 -7.28
N THR A 70 19.80 -1.03 -7.14
CA THR A 70 19.15 -0.24 -8.21
C THR A 70 18.81 1.18 -7.78
N GLY A 71 18.72 1.45 -6.47
CA GLY A 71 18.22 2.71 -5.91
C GLY A 71 16.71 2.88 -6.01
N GLY A 72 15.98 1.91 -6.57
CA GLY A 72 14.52 1.87 -6.59
C GLY A 72 13.93 1.09 -5.40
N SER A 73 12.62 0.84 -5.45
CA SER A 73 11.87 0.13 -4.40
C SER A 73 10.92 -0.88 -5.02
N TYR A 74 10.69 -1.99 -4.31
CA TYR A 74 9.60 -2.92 -4.61
C TYR A 74 8.38 -2.53 -3.80
N VAL A 75 7.21 -2.62 -4.41
CA VAL A 75 5.94 -2.19 -3.82
C VAL A 75 4.90 -3.27 -4.02
N VAL A 76 4.09 -3.50 -3.01
CA VAL A 76 2.85 -4.26 -3.13
C VAL A 76 1.70 -3.34 -2.72
N THR A 77 0.61 -3.38 -3.49
CA THR A 77 -0.65 -2.70 -3.17
C THR A 77 -1.76 -3.71 -3.07
N GLN A 78 -2.65 -3.56 -2.10
CA GLN A 78 -3.85 -4.39 -1.95
C GLN A 78 -5.00 -3.54 -1.46
N ARG A 79 -6.17 -3.69 -2.08
CA ARG A 79 -7.41 -3.09 -1.58
C ARG A 79 -8.14 -4.11 -0.70
N TRP A 80 -8.40 -3.76 0.55
CA TRP A 80 -9.03 -4.64 1.53
C TRP A 80 -10.42 -4.12 1.93
N LEU A 81 -11.42 -4.98 1.86
CA LEU A 81 -12.80 -4.67 2.25
C LEU A 81 -13.09 -5.22 3.64
N HIS A 82 -13.53 -4.34 4.55
CA HIS A 82 -13.85 -4.71 5.93
C HIS A 82 -15.31 -5.12 6.11
N ASP A 83 -15.51 -6.09 7.01
CA ASP A 83 -16.81 -6.42 7.59
C ASP A 83 -16.98 -5.71 8.94
N PHE A 84 -17.64 -4.56 8.90
CA PHE A 84 -17.90 -3.75 10.09
C PHE A 84 -18.84 -4.42 11.10
N ASN A 85 -19.66 -5.38 10.69
CA ASN A 85 -20.52 -6.11 11.63
C ASN A 85 -19.70 -7.05 12.49
N THR A 86 -18.67 -7.67 11.90
CA THR A 86 -17.74 -8.55 12.61
C THR A 86 -16.79 -7.74 13.49
N ILE A 87 -16.22 -6.63 12.98
CA ILE A 87 -15.36 -5.73 13.76
C ILE A 87 -16.05 -5.24 15.04
N LYS A 88 -17.31 -4.79 14.94
CA LYS A 88 -18.08 -4.30 16.11
C LYS A 88 -18.26 -5.36 17.20
N LYS A 89 -18.32 -6.65 16.82
CA LYS A 89 -18.46 -7.77 17.75
C LYS A 89 -17.13 -8.18 18.40
N GLN A 90 -16.00 -7.80 17.81
CA GLN A 90 -14.65 -8.27 18.18
C GLN A 90 -13.78 -7.19 18.84
N LEU A 91 -14.33 -6.02 19.19
CA LEU A 91 -13.60 -4.96 19.91
C LEU A 91 -13.02 -5.50 21.24
N GLY A 92 -11.74 -5.88 21.23
CA GLY A 92 -11.04 -6.50 22.35
C GLY A 92 -9.74 -7.25 22.01
N LEU A 93 -9.33 -7.33 20.75
CA LEU A 93 -8.05 -7.96 20.40
C LEU A 93 -6.87 -7.02 20.71
N SER A 94 -5.88 -7.54 21.43
CA SER A 94 -4.63 -6.86 21.77
C SER A 94 -3.63 -6.94 20.62
N ASP A 95 -2.80 -5.91 20.51
CA ASP A 95 -1.71 -5.84 19.53
C ASP A 95 -0.77 -7.05 19.67
N ALA A 96 -0.60 -7.82 18.60
CA ALA A 96 0.40 -8.87 18.54
C ALA A 96 1.74 -8.31 18.05
N GLU A 97 2.83 -8.73 18.68
CA GLU A 97 4.19 -8.31 18.38
C GLU A 97 4.62 -8.76 16.97
N ALA A 98 5.17 -7.82 16.19
CA ALA A 98 5.68 -8.09 14.85
C ALA A 98 7.17 -8.51 14.90
N ASN A 99 7.51 -9.57 14.17
CA ASN A 99 8.89 -10.07 14.02
C ASN A 99 9.69 -9.35 12.92
N GLU A 100 11.02 -9.50 13.01
CA GLU A 100 12.17 -8.77 12.43
C GLU A 100 12.22 -8.44 10.91
N LYS A 101 11.15 -8.58 10.12
CA LYS A 101 11.13 -8.14 8.71
C LYS A 101 10.30 -6.89 8.55
N ARG A 102 10.98 -5.78 8.23
CA ARG A 102 10.38 -4.45 8.20
C ARG A 102 10.11 -4.02 6.76
N MET A 103 9.03 -3.27 6.57
CA MET A 103 8.66 -2.58 5.35
C MET A 103 8.23 -1.16 5.72
N VAL A 104 8.19 -0.25 4.75
CA VAL A 104 7.58 1.07 4.95
C VAL A 104 6.16 1.03 4.41
N ARG A 105 5.15 1.13 5.28
CA ARG A 105 3.75 1.19 4.87
C ARG A 105 3.27 2.62 4.72
N HIS A 106 2.52 2.89 3.66
CA HIS A 106 1.80 4.16 3.43
C HIS A 106 0.28 3.91 3.29
N SER A 107 -0.20 2.83 3.90
CA SER A 107 -1.61 2.43 3.87
C SER A 107 -2.55 3.54 4.35
N MET A 108 -3.74 3.60 3.77
CA MET A 108 -4.78 4.56 4.15
C MET A 108 -6.17 3.90 4.12
N PRO A 109 -7.03 4.18 5.11
CA PRO A 109 -8.47 3.97 5.02
C PRO A 109 -9.07 4.52 3.73
N TYR A 110 -10.02 3.82 3.14
CA TYR A 110 -10.79 4.30 1.98
C TYR A 110 -12.27 3.90 2.11
N GLY A 111 -13.10 4.53 1.27
CA GLY A 111 -14.47 4.09 1.03
C GLY A 111 -15.56 5.05 1.47
N SER A 112 -16.80 4.56 1.49
CA SER A 112 -17.99 5.33 1.87
C SER A 112 -18.89 4.53 2.81
N VAL A 113 -19.78 5.21 3.54
CA VAL A 113 -20.66 4.57 4.52
C VAL A 113 -21.67 3.61 3.87
N THR A 114 -22.12 3.92 2.65
CA THR A 114 -23.12 3.14 1.92
C THR A 114 -22.50 2.17 0.91
N GLY A 115 -21.18 2.23 0.71
CA GLY A 115 -20.46 1.42 -0.27
C GLY A 115 -19.40 0.54 0.39
N GLU A 116 -18.40 0.16 -0.40
CA GLU A 116 -17.22 -0.53 0.10
C GLU A 116 -16.38 0.44 0.95
N ALA A 117 -15.86 -0.06 2.08
CA ALA A 117 -14.88 0.65 2.87
C ALA A 117 -13.93 -0.33 3.56
N GLY A 118 -12.69 0.11 3.73
CA GLY A 118 -11.66 -0.67 4.39
C GLY A 118 -10.31 -0.01 4.25
N LEU A 119 -9.27 -0.80 4.00
CA LEU A 119 -7.89 -0.35 3.96
C LEU A 119 -7.30 -0.50 2.56
N PHE A 120 -6.75 0.58 2.01
CA PHE A 120 -5.85 0.49 0.88
C PHE A 120 -4.43 0.30 1.42
N PHE A 121 -3.96 -0.94 1.38
CA PHE A 121 -2.62 -1.31 1.82
C PHE A 121 -1.61 -0.96 0.73
N ILE A 122 -0.52 -0.31 1.12
CA ILE A 122 0.66 -0.11 0.27
C ILE A 122 1.92 -0.26 1.11
N GLY A 123 2.79 -1.19 0.71
CA GLY A 123 4.04 -1.51 1.40
C GLY A 123 5.24 -1.40 0.47
N TYR A 124 6.28 -0.70 0.92
CA TYR A 124 7.55 -0.52 0.21
C TYR A 124 8.65 -1.34 0.88
N SER A 125 9.47 -2.00 0.06
CA SER A 125 10.60 -2.82 0.51
C SER A 125 11.77 -2.75 -0.48
N SER A 126 12.99 -2.83 0.05
CA SER A 126 14.24 -2.92 -0.71
C SER A 126 14.38 -4.24 -1.49
N THR A 127 13.57 -5.25 -1.18
CA THR A 127 13.54 -6.54 -1.87
C THR A 127 12.11 -7.11 -1.96
N PRO A 128 11.73 -7.76 -3.08
CA PRO A 128 10.41 -8.38 -3.19
C PRO A 128 10.25 -9.57 -2.22
N ARG A 129 11.36 -10.21 -1.83
CA ARG A 129 11.35 -11.36 -0.92
C ARG A 129 10.73 -11.06 0.45
N THR A 130 10.86 -9.82 0.93
CA THR A 130 10.22 -9.39 2.18
C THR A 130 8.71 -9.38 2.03
N LEU A 131 8.21 -8.88 0.89
CA LEU A 131 6.79 -8.78 0.60
C LEU A 131 6.18 -10.17 0.40
N ASP A 132 6.85 -11.06 -0.35
CA ASP A 132 6.42 -12.45 -0.53
C ASP A 132 6.34 -13.18 0.81
N TRP A 133 7.37 -13.05 1.64
CA TRP A 133 7.38 -13.69 2.96
C TRP A 133 6.23 -13.20 3.86
N MET A 134 5.92 -11.90 3.83
CA MET A 134 4.80 -11.35 4.60
C MET A 134 3.46 -11.93 4.11
N LEU A 135 3.26 -11.98 2.79
CA LEU A 135 2.05 -12.57 2.21
C LEU A 135 1.94 -14.05 2.55
N ASP A 136 3.01 -14.83 2.42
CA ASP A 136 3.02 -16.25 2.74
C ASP A 136 2.67 -16.50 4.21
N ARG A 137 3.18 -15.66 5.13
CA ARG A 137 2.83 -15.71 6.55
C ARG A 137 1.36 -15.37 6.77
N MET A 138 0.87 -14.31 6.14
CA MET A 138 -0.53 -13.90 6.28
C MET A 138 -1.48 -14.99 5.77
N THR A 139 -1.23 -15.58 4.61
CA THR A 139 -2.14 -16.55 3.98
C THR A 139 -2.02 -17.96 4.57
N GLY A 140 -1.09 -18.21 5.49
CA GLY A 140 -0.80 -19.54 6.00
C GLY A 140 -0.13 -20.45 4.97
N SER A 141 0.57 -19.88 3.99
CA SER A 141 1.41 -20.61 3.02
C SER A 141 2.69 -21.18 3.65
N THR A 142 2.80 -21.12 4.97
CA THR A 142 3.90 -21.67 5.77
C THR A 142 3.61 -23.07 6.31
N PRO A 143 4.62 -23.79 6.84
CA PRO A 143 4.45 -25.17 7.32
C PRO A 143 3.39 -25.36 8.42
N ASP A 144 3.18 -24.35 9.26
CA ASP A 144 2.19 -24.32 10.35
C ASP A 144 0.74 -24.11 9.87
N LYS A 145 0.52 -23.79 8.59
CA LYS A 145 -0.79 -23.59 7.95
C LYS A 145 -1.73 -22.61 8.65
N THR A 146 -1.18 -21.75 9.50
CA THR A 146 -1.93 -20.77 10.26
C THR A 146 -1.97 -19.47 9.47
N HIS A 147 -3.18 -18.99 9.17
CA HIS A 147 -3.38 -17.69 8.51
C HIS A 147 -3.65 -16.59 9.54
N ASP A 148 -3.47 -15.34 9.11
CA ASP A 148 -3.70 -14.17 9.95
C ASP A 148 -5.19 -14.09 10.36
N SER A 149 -5.42 -13.71 11.62
CA SER A 149 -6.76 -13.44 12.16
C SER A 149 -7.45 -12.25 11.47
N LEU A 150 -6.69 -11.39 10.79
CA LEU A 150 -7.21 -10.28 9.98
C LEU A 150 -8.27 -10.76 8.96
N PHE A 151 -8.07 -11.95 8.38
CA PHE A 151 -9.01 -12.54 7.41
C PHE A 151 -10.40 -12.83 7.99
N ASN A 152 -10.57 -12.83 9.31
CA ASN A 152 -11.87 -13.03 9.95
C ASN A 152 -12.82 -11.85 9.73
N PHE A 153 -12.29 -10.65 9.46
CA PHE A 153 -13.09 -9.43 9.35
C PHE A 153 -12.71 -8.54 8.16
N THR A 154 -11.73 -8.94 7.34
CA THR A 154 -11.39 -8.24 6.11
C THR A 154 -11.00 -9.21 4.99
N LYS A 155 -11.26 -8.83 3.75
CA LYS A 155 -10.91 -9.62 2.56
C LYS A 155 -10.14 -8.78 1.55
N PRO A 156 -9.09 -9.31 0.91
CA PRO A 156 -8.41 -8.64 -0.18
C PRO A 156 -9.29 -8.70 -1.44
N LEU A 157 -9.44 -7.57 -2.11
CA LEU A 157 -10.14 -7.43 -3.39
C LEU A 157 -9.17 -7.34 -4.56
N THR A 158 -8.00 -6.73 -4.35
CA THR A 158 -6.95 -6.58 -5.35
C THR A 158 -5.58 -6.90 -4.75
N GLY A 159 -4.61 -7.18 -5.61
CA GLY A 159 -3.22 -7.41 -5.21
C GLY A 159 -2.29 -7.26 -6.41
N THR A 160 -1.38 -6.28 -6.34
CA THR A 160 -0.47 -5.98 -7.45
C THR A 160 0.92 -5.64 -6.91
N PHE A 161 1.94 -6.21 -7.56
CA PHE A 161 3.33 -5.85 -7.33
C PHE A 161 3.79 -4.81 -8.35
N PHE A 162 4.59 -3.86 -7.89
CA PHE A 162 5.25 -2.86 -8.72
C PHE A 162 6.73 -2.76 -8.36
N TYR A 163 7.53 -2.34 -9.33
CA TYR A 163 8.85 -1.77 -9.10
C TYR A 163 8.77 -0.26 -9.33
N VAL A 164 9.25 0.52 -8.36
CA VAL A 164 9.35 1.97 -8.44
C VAL A 164 10.83 2.33 -8.68
N PRO A 165 11.19 2.78 -9.89
CA PRO A 165 12.58 3.10 -10.21
C PRO A 165 13.09 4.30 -9.39
N SER A 166 14.41 4.38 -9.23
CA SER A 166 15.04 5.62 -8.75
C SER A 166 14.77 6.77 -9.71
N GLN A 167 14.94 8.02 -9.27
CA GLN A 167 14.79 9.18 -10.16
C GLN A 167 15.73 9.12 -11.36
N ALA A 168 16.96 8.61 -11.16
CA ALA A 168 17.94 8.47 -12.23
C ALA A 168 17.50 7.41 -13.26
N GLU A 169 17.04 6.24 -12.79
CA GLU A 169 16.48 5.19 -13.65
C GLU A 169 15.25 5.68 -14.41
N LEU A 170 14.32 6.38 -13.74
CA LEU A 170 13.11 6.92 -14.36
C LEU A 170 13.44 7.91 -15.48
N ARG A 171 14.37 8.85 -15.24
CA ARG A 171 14.84 9.79 -16.29
C ARG A 171 15.47 9.04 -17.46
N ALA A 172 16.26 8.00 -17.18
CA ALA A 172 16.87 7.18 -18.22
C ALA A 172 15.81 6.45 -19.07
N ILE A 173 14.74 5.93 -18.46
CA ILE A 173 13.60 5.33 -19.16
C ILE A 173 12.95 6.37 -20.10
N PHE A 174 12.60 7.55 -19.59
CA PHE A 174 11.99 8.61 -20.41
C PHE A 174 12.87 9.04 -21.58
N SER A 175 14.18 9.16 -21.38
CA SER A 175 15.12 9.54 -22.44
C SER A 175 15.20 8.54 -23.60
N LYS A 176 14.83 7.27 -23.36
CA LYS A 176 14.75 6.24 -24.40
C LYS A 176 13.42 6.29 -25.14
N CYS A 177 12.35 6.62 -24.44
CA CYS A 177 11.00 6.74 -25.01
C CYS A 177 10.86 8.00 -25.88
N SER A 178 11.51 9.12 -25.53
CA SER A 178 11.44 10.37 -26.29
C SER A 178 12.19 10.37 -27.64
N LYS A 179 12.66 9.20 -28.09
CA LYS A 179 13.35 9.00 -29.38
C LYS A 179 12.44 8.45 -30.48
N TYR A 180 11.16 8.27 -30.18
CA TYR A 180 10.10 7.81 -31.08
C TYR A 180 8.92 8.78 -31.00
#